data_AF-A0A9C9G3D7-F1
#
_entry.id   AF-A0A9C9G3D7-F1
#
_cell.length_a   1.000
_cell.length_b   1.000
_cell.length_c   1.000
_cell.angle_alpha   90.00
_cell.angle_beta   90.00
_cell.angle_gamma   90.00
#
_symmetry.space_group_name_H-M   'P 1'
#
loop_
_entity.id
_entity.type
_entity.pdbx_description
1 polymer ?
#
loop_
_entity_poly.entity_id
_entity_poly.type
_entity_poly.pdbx_seq_one_letter_code
_entity_poly.pdbx_strand_id
1 'polypeptide(L)'
;MVVNDSIRAMKNALLIVLLAVAGLAGCGVAPVQEMSDARQAVRAAHDAGAEQKVPELYNQAETLLDKAVQELDEGDYDQARKAAVSAKKAALDALEQMNH
;
A
#
# COMPACT_ATOMS: atom_id res chain seq x y z
N MET A 1 5.92 48.15 14.02
CA MET A 1 5.31 46.98 14.71
C MET A 1 4.10 46.41 13.96
N VAL A 2 4.03 46.53 12.62
CA VAL A 2 2.87 46.09 11.79
C VAL A 2 3.23 44.91 10.88
N VAL A 3 4.47 44.85 10.38
CA VAL A 3 4.94 43.83 9.43
C VAL A 3 4.95 42.42 10.03
N ASN A 4 5.27 42.29 11.32
CA ASN A 4 5.39 41.00 12.00
C ASN A 4 4.02 40.33 12.24
N ASP A 5 2.95 41.11 12.36
CA ASP A 5 1.58 40.59 12.52
C ASP A 5 0.99 40.16 11.18
N SER A 6 1.29 40.87 10.09
CA SER A 6 0.93 40.44 8.72
C SER A 6 1.65 39.15 8.32
N ILE A 7 2.92 38.98 8.70
CA ILE A 7 3.68 37.75 8.44
C ILE A 7 3.14 36.58 9.28
N ARG A 8 2.76 36.82 10.54
CA ARG A 8 2.10 35.79 11.38
C ARG A 8 0.74 35.40 10.82
N ALA A 9 -0.07 36.37 10.39
CA ALA A 9 -1.37 36.10 9.77
C ALA A 9 -1.22 35.27 8.48
N MET A 10 -0.24 35.60 7.64
CA MET A 10 0.02 34.86 6.40
C MET A 10 0.59 33.45 6.65
N LYS A 11 1.48 33.29 7.64
CA LYS A 11 1.96 31.96 8.07
C LYS A 11 0.84 31.11 8.66
N ASN A 12 -0.05 31.69 9.46
CA ASN A 12 -1.18 30.98 10.04
C ASN A 12 -2.19 30.59 8.96
N ALA A 13 -2.46 31.46 8.00
CA ALA A 13 -3.29 31.14 6.83
C ALA A 13 -2.67 30.01 6.00
N LEU A 14 -1.35 30.04 5.74
CA LEU A 14 -0.64 28.98 5.04
C LEU A 14 -0.67 27.65 5.79
N LEU A 15 -0.50 27.67 7.11
CA LEU A 15 -0.59 26.48 7.96
C LEU A 15 -2.01 25.90 7.97
N ILE A 16 -3.05 26.75 8.00
CA ILE A 16 -4.45 26.32 7.93
C ILE A 16 -4.77 25.70 6.55
N VAL A 17 -4.24 26.27 5.46
CA VAL A 17 -4.41 25.71 4.11
C VAL A 17 -3.70 24.36 3.98
N LEU A 18 -2.48 24.22 4.50
CA LEU A 18 -1.75 22.94 4.52
C LEU A 18 -2.48 21.87 5.36
N LEU A 19 -3.04 22.24 6.51
CA LEU A 19 -3.86 21.36 7.34
C LEU A 19 -5.19 20.98 6.66
N ALA A 20 -5.81 21.90 5.93
CA ALA A 20 -7.05 21.65 5.19
C ALA A 20 -6.84 20.70 3.99
N VAL A 21 -5.69 20.78 3.31
CA VAL A 21 -5.34 19.85 2.21
C VAL A 21 -5.04 18.44 2.72
N ALA A 22 -4.47 18.30 3.93
CA ALA A 22 -4.22 17.00 4.55
C ALA A 22 -5.49 16.26 4.99
N GLY A 23 -6.63 16.96 5.14
CA GLY A 23 -7.90 16.39 5.59
C GLY A 23 -8.75 15.71 4.50
N LEU A 24 -8.34 15.74 3.23
CA LEU A 24 -9.11 15.20 2.11
C LEU A 24 -8.73 13.76 1.70
N ALA A 25 -7.85 13.09 2.44
CA ALA A 25 -7.45 11.69 2.18
C ALA A 25 -8.50 10.65 2.64
N GLY A 26 -9.79 11.00 2.57
CA GLY A 26 -10.91 10.19 3.02
C GLY A 26 -12.05 10.20 2.01
N CYS A 27 -11.85 9.55 0.87
CA CYS A 27 -12.89 9.03 -0.04
C CYS A 27 -12.20 8.00 -0.94
N GLY A 28 -12.72 6.79 -1.03
CA GLY A 28 -12.05 5.59 -1.58
C GLY A 28 -11.28 5.83 -2.89
N VAL A 29 -9.95 5.99 -2.77
CA VAL A 29 -9.03 6.01 -3.89
C VAL A 29 -8.45 4.61 -4.05
N ALA A 30 -8.40 4.13 -5.30
CA ALA A 30 -7.79 2.86 -5.65
C ALA A 30 -6.40 2.68 -4.97
N PRO A 31 -6.10 1.52 -4.36
CA PRO A 31 -4.88 1.27 -3.58
C PRO A 31 -3.66 1.00 -4.47
N VAL A 32 -3.32 1.94 -5.36
CA VAL A 32 -2.28 1.74 -6.39
C VAL A 32 -0.92 1.39 -5.79
N GLN A 33 -0.55 2.00 -4.66
CA GLN A 33 0.73 1.73 -4.01
C GLN A 33 0.77 0.32 -3.42
N GLU A 34 -0.25 -0.08 -2.65
CA GLU A 34 -0.31 -1.41 -2.06
C GLU A 34 -0.36 -2.50 -3.12
N MET A 35 -1.11 -2.29 -4.20
CA MET A 35 -1.16 -3.22 -5.34
C MET A 35 0.21 -3.33 -6.03
N SER A 36 0.94 -2.22 -6.18
CA SER A 36 2.28 -2.22 -6.76
C SER A 36 3.28 -2.96 -5.88
N ASP A 37 3.26 -2.69 -4.57
CA ASP A 37 4.12 -3.35 -3.59
C ASP A 37 3.86 -4.85 -3.54
N ALA A 38 2.59 -5.27 -3.53
CA ALA A 38 2.21 -6.68 -3.53
C ALA A 38 2.75 -7.41 -4.76
N ARG A 39 2.55 -6.85 -5.97
CA ARG A 39 3.08 -7.43 -7.21
C ARG A 39 4.60 -7.54 -7.19
N GLN A 40 5.29 -6.52 -6.70
CA GLN A 40 6.76 -6.54 -6.61
C GLN A 40 7.25 -7.61 -5.64
N ALA A 41 6.61 -7.73 -4.47
CA ALA A 41 6.98 -8.73 -3.47
C ALA A 41 6.76 -10.16 -3.97
N VAL A 42 5.61 -10.43 -4.59
CA VAL A 42 5.30 -11.76 -5.15
C VAL A 42 6.26 -12.13 -6.28
N ARG A 43 6.58 -11.19 -7.18
CA ARG A 43 7.62 -11.39 -8.21
C ARG A 43 8.98 -11.69 -7.61
N ALA A 44 9.39 -10.96 -6.57
CA ALA A 44 10.66 -11.21 -5.88
C ALA A 44 10.69 -12.62 -5.24
N ALA A 45 9.57 -13.06 -4.64
CA ALA A 45 9.45 -14.42 -4.11
C ALA A 45 9.56 -15.48 -5.22
N HIS A 46 8.83 -15.29 -6.33
CA HIS A 46 8.95 -16.16 -7.51
C HIS A 46 10.38 -16.24 -8.03
N ASP A 47 11.03 -15.09 -8.25
CA ASP A 47 12.39 -15.02 -8.80
C ASP A 47 13.44 -15.66 -7.88
N ALA A 48 13.18 -15.73 -6.56
CA ALA A 48 14.01 -16.43 -5.60
C ALA A 48 13.77 -17.97 -5.56
N GLY A 49 12.73 -18.45 -6.25
CA GLY A 49 12.30 -19.84 -6.30
C GLY A 49 11.35 -20.25 -5.17
N ALA A 50 10.55 -19.31 -4.64
CA ALA A 50 9.62 -19.59 -3.55
C ALA A 50 8.57 -20.64 -3.93
N GLU A 51 8.17 -20.67 -5.21
CA GLU A 51 7.19 -21.64 -5.73
C GLU A 51 7.62 -23.11 -5.54
N GLN A 52 8.93 -23.40 -5.54
CA GLN A 52 9.43 -24.76 -5.28
C GLN A 52 9.85 -24.98 -3.82
N LYS A 53 10.45 -23.98 -3.19
CA LYS A 53 11.06 -24.12 -1.85
C LYS A 53 10.03 -24.00 -0.73
N VAL A 54 9.08 -23.08 -0.87
CA VAL A 54 8.06 -22.75 0.13
C VAL A 54 6.69 -22.58 -0.55
N PRO A 55 6.19 -23.60 -1.28
CA PRO A 55 5.01 -23.50 -2.14
C PRO A 55 3.77 -23.02 -1.40
N GLU A 56 3.60 -23.38 -0.12
CA GLU A 56 2.44 -22.97 0.67
C GLU A 56 2.35 -21.44 0.82
N LEU A 57 3.44 -20.78 1.20
CA LEU A 57 3.46 -19.32 1.37
C LEU A 57 3.41 -18.60 0.01
N TYR A 58 4.07 -19.15 -1.01
CA TYR A 58 4.02 -18.59 -2.35
C TYR A 58 2.60 -18.63 -2.94
N ASN A 59 1.93 -19.79 -2.86
CA ASN A 59 0.57 -19.97 -3.34
C ASN A 59 -0.43 -19.08 -2.57
N GLN A 60 -0.21 -18.92 -1.26
CA GLN A 60 -1.00 -17.99 -0.46
C GLN A 60 -0.84 -16.54 -0.95
N ALA A 61 0.39 -16.11 -1.26
CA ALA A 61 0.67 -14.77 -1.75
C ALA A 61 0.01 -14.51 -3.12
N GLU A 62 0.12 -15.45 -4.06
CA GLU A 62 -0.55 -15.38 -5.38
C GLU A 62 -2.07 -15.33 -5.23
N THR A 63 -2.65 -16.23 -4.43
CA THR A 63 -4.12 -16.27 -4.20
C THR A 63 -4.65 -14.94 -3.64
N LEU A 64 -3.91 -14.34 -2.71
CA LEU A 64 -4.28 -13.05 -2.13
C LEU A 64 -4.10 -11.89 -3.13
N LEU A 65 -3.09 -11.97 -3.99
CA LEU A 65 -2.87 -10.98 -5.04
C LEU A 65 -3.98 -11.04 -6.09
N ASP A 66 -4.38 -12.23 -6.53
CA ASP A 66 -5.51 -12.44 -7.44
C ASP A 66 -6.81 -11.91 -6.84
N LYS A 67 -7.06 -12.19 -5.57
CA LYS A 67 -8.20 -11.62 -4.84
C LYS A 67 -8.14 -10.09 -4.83
N ALA A 68 -6.97 -9.50 -4.59
CA ALA A 68 -6.80 -8.06 -4.59
C ALA A 68 -7.10 -7.43 -5.95
N VAL A 69 -6.74 -8.11 -7.04
CA VAL A 69 -7.05 -7.67 -8.41
C VAL A 69 -8.56 -7.76 -8.66
N GLN A 70 -9.20 -8.86 -8.27
CA GLN A 70 -10.64 -9.01 -8.42
C GLN A 70 -11.41 -7.91 -7.68
N GLU A 71 -11.09 -7.66 -6.41
CA GLU A 71 -11.77 -6.63 -5.61
C GLU A 71 -11.46 -5.22 -6.14
N LEU A 72 -10.29 -5.00 -6.76
CA LEU A 72 -9.96 -3.75 -7.43
C LEU A 72 -10.85 -3.53 -8.67
N ASP A 73 -11.04 -4.57 -9.49
CA ASP A 73 -11.85 -4.53 -10.70
C ASP A 73 -13.34 -4.36 -10.38
N GLU A 74 -13.80 -4.88 -9.23
CA GLU A 74 -15.15 -4.70 -8.69
C GLU A 74 -15.36 -3.31 -8.06
N GLY A 75 -14.29 -2.54 -7.84
CA GLY A 75 -14.33 -1.22 -7.22
C GLY A 75 -14.31 -1.25 -5.68
N ASP A 76 -14.14 -2.43 -5.07
CA ASP A 76 -14.05 -2.65 -3.63
C ASP A 76 -12.65 -2.33 -3.09
N TYR A 77 -12.27 -1.05 -3.20
CA TYR A 77 -10.90 -0.57 -2.93
C TYR A 77 -10.37 -0.87 -1.52
N ASP A 78 -11.22 -0.89 -0.50
CA ASP A 78 -10.80 -1.23 0.87
C ASP A 78 -10.43 -2.70 1.00
N GLN A 79 -11.17 -3.57 0.32
CA GLN A 79 -10.94 -5.00 0.33
C GLN A 79 -9.74 -5.35 -0.55
N ALA A 80 -9.62 -4.72 -1.72
CA ALA A 80 -8.44 -4.77 -2.57
C ALA A 80 -7.17 -4.39 -1.79
N ARG A 81 -7.22 -3.30 -1.01
CA ARG A 81 -6.08 -2.86 -0.18
C ARG A 81 -5.69 -3.92 0.85
N LYS A 82 -6.67 -4.48 1.58
CA LYS A 82 -6.41 -5.52 2.59
C LYS A 82 -5.81 -6.79 1.98
N ALA A 83 -6.36 -7.22 0.85
CA ALA A 83 -5.85 -8.39 0.12
C ALA A 83 -4.42 -8.14 -0.38
N ALA A 84 -4.14 -6.97 -0.96
CA ALA A 84 -2.79 -6.61 -1.42
C ALA A 84 -1.75 -6.58 -0.29
N VAL A 85 -2.09 -5.98 0.86
CA VAL A 85 -1.19 -5.97 2.04
C VAL A 85 -0.94 -7.40 2.53
N SER A 86 -1.96 -8.25 2.52
CA SER A 86 -1.83 -9.65 2.93
C SER A 86 -0.97 -10.45 1.94
N ALA A 87 -1.13 -10.22 0.63
CA ALA A 87 -0.31 -10.82 -0.41
C ALA A 87 1.17 -10.44 -0.26
N LYS A 88 1.44 -9.13 -0.09
CA LYS A 88 2.79 -8.62 0.20
C LYS A 88 3.39 -9.32 1.41
N LYS A 89 2.64 -9.44 2.51
CA LYS A 89 3.11 -10.10 3.73
C LYS A 89 3.47 -11.56 3.48
N ALA A 90 2.58 -12.34 2.85
CA ALA A 90 2.85 -13.76 2.56
C ALA A 90 4.10 -13.94 1.67
N ALA A 91 4.31 -13.07 0.69
CA ALA A 91 5.50 -13.10 -0.16
C ALA A 91 6.80 -12.77 0.62
N LEU A 92 6.75 -11.82 1.56
CA LEU A 92 7.89 -11.51 2.42
C LEU A 92 8.19 -12.64 3.40
N ASP A 93 7.15 -13.25 3.99
CA ASP A 93 7.29 -14.40 4.88
C ASP A 93 7.90 -15.59 4.09
N ALA A 94 7.54 -15.78 2.82
CA ALA A 94 8.15 -16.78 1.94
C ALA A 94 9.65 -16.53 1.73
N LEU A 95 10.02 -15.29 1.40
CA LEU A 95 11.41 -14.88 1.23
C LEU A 95 12.23 -15.06 2.51
N GLU A 96 11.67 -14.72 3.67
CA GLU A 96 12.31 -14.93 4.97
C GLU A 96 12.56 -16.42 5.21
N GLN A 97 11.55 -17.27 5.01
CA GLN A 97 11.67 -18.70 5.25
C GLN A 97 12.70 -19.39 4.33
N MET A 98 12.89 -18.89 3.11
CA MET A 98 13.88 -19.44 2.17
C MET A 98 15.33 -19.15 2.55
N ASN A 99 15.57 -18.20 3.47
CA ASN A 99 16.89 -17.83 3.95
C ASN A 99 17.30 -18.57 5.24
N HIS A 100 16.44 -19.46 5.74
CA HIS A 100 16.69 -20.34 6.89
C HIS A 100 16.98 -21.78 6.45
#